data_AF-A0A2V8FCY5-F1
#
_entry.id   AF-A0A2V8FCY5-F1
#
_cell.length_a   1.000
_cell.length_b   1.000
_cell.length_c   1.000
_cell.angle_alpha   90.00
_cell.angle_beta   90.00
_cell.angle_gamma   90.00
#
_symmetry.space_group_name_H-M   'P 1'
#
loop_
_entity.id
_entity.type
_entity.pdbx_description
1 polymer ?
#
loop_
_entity_poly.entity_id
_entity_poly.type
_entity_poly.pdbx_seq_one_letter_code
_entity_poly.pdbx_strand_id
1 'polypeptide(L)'
;MQGDSAASVFGGFGYTRFLRENLAGTFAVDGIAVSSGINISSTLAATGTAAALSIPAGIRWNPLRGDHTTQALKPFVAVGIGPVIGIADASFVSGLAVSAGSTVRATLGGQVGGGIDVFAGRSFSLGITVTYNKMINFSEPVGAWRNFNGPQAALGIGWLLQ
;
A
#
# COMPACT_ATOMS: atom_id res chain seq x y z
N MET A 1 19.36 -1.08 -17.78
CA MET A 1 18.04 -0.77 -17.19
C MET A 1 18.28 0.28 -16.13
N GLN A 2 17.83 1.52 -16.33
CA GLN A 2 17.81 2.51 -15.26
C GLN A 2 16.34 2.72 -14.94
N GLY A 3 15.81 1.86 -14.07
CA GLY A 3 14.52 2.10 -13.46
C GLY A 3 14.73 3.13 -12.38
N ASP A 4 14.14 4.32 -12.53
CA ASP A 4 14.05 5.24 -11.41
C ASP A 4 13.07 4.61 -10.41
N SER A 5 13.64 4.01 -9.36
CA SER A 5 12.91 3.66 -8.15
C SER A 5 12.67 4.96 -7.38
N ALA A 6 11.78 5.83 -7.88
CA ALA A 6 11.26 6.90 -7.06
C ALA A 6 10.58 6.23 -5.85
N ALA A 7 10.92 6.68 -4.63
CA ALA A 7 10.18 6.29 -3.43
C ALA A 7 8.71 6.61 -3.70
N SER A 8 7.90 5.58 -3.94
CA SER A 8 6.54 5.73 -4.41
C SER A 8 5.71 6.33 -3.28
N VAL A 9 5.35 7.61 -3.37
CA VAL A 9 4.37 8.19 -2.47
C VAL A 9 2.99 7.84 -3.01
N PHE A 10 2.26 7.03 -2.27
CA PHE A 10 0.88 6.68 -2.61
C PHE A 10 -0.02 6.94 -1.40
N GLY A 11 -1.24 7.37 -1.70
CA GLY A 11 -2.28 7.54 -0.69
C GLY A 11 -3.02 6.24 -0.42
N GLY A 12 -3.76 6.24 0.68
CA GLY A 12 -4.68 5.17 1.04
C GLY A 12 -5.77 5.68 1.96
N PHE A 13 -6.82 4.89 2.11
CA PHE A 13 -7.88 5.13 3.07
C PHE A 13 -8.11 3.88 3.90
N GLY A 14 -8.26 4.06 5.21
CA GLY A 14 -8.47 2.97 6.14
C GLY A 14 -9.65 3.24 7.07
N TYR A 15 -10.32 2.17 7.46
CA TYR A 15 -11.31 2.13 8.51
C TYR A 15 -10.85 1.17 9.60
N THR A 16 -10.89 1.65 10.85
CA THR A 16 -10.56 0.84 12.03
C THR A 16 -11.71 0.91 13.00
N ARG A 17 -12.21 -0.24 13.46
CA ARG A 17 -13.26 -0.33 14.46
C ARG A 17 -12.77 -1.12 15.66
N PHE A 18 -12.76 -0.48 16.84
CA PHE A 18 -12.50 -1.18 18.09
C PHE A 18 -13.60 -2.21 18.35
N LEU A 19 -13.17 -3.45 18.53
CA LEU A 19 -14.01 -4.60 18.93
C LEU A 19 -13.94 -4.79 20.46
N ARG A 20 -12.82 -4.38 21.06
CA ARG A 20 -12.53 -4.33 22.51
C ARG A 20 -11.62 -3.13 22.79
N GLU A 21 -11.29 -2.85 24.06
CA GLU A 21 -10.45 -1.70 24.42
C GLU A 21 -9.04 -1.74 23.78
N ASN A 22 -8.55 -2.95 23.52
CA ASN A 22 -7.21 -3.24 23.00
C ASN A 22 -7.19 -3.99 21.66
N LEU A 23 -8.34 -4.21 21.03
CA LEU A 23 -8.45 -4.98 19.79
C LEU A 23 -9.38 -4.27 18.82
N ALA A 24 -8.95 -4.14 17.57
CA ALA A 24 -9.73 -3.54 16.51
C ALA A 24 -9.69 -4.39 15.24
N GLY A 25 -10.79 -4.38 14.49
CA GLY A 25 -10.82 -4.84 13.11
C GLY A 25 -10.44 -3.70 12.18
N THR A 26 -9.74 -4.02 11.10
CA THR A 26 -9.29 -3.03 10.10
C THR A 26 -9.70 -3.44 8.70
N PHE A 27 -9.96 -2.44 7.87
CA PHE A 27 -10.14 -2.56 6.43
C PHE A 27 -9.48 -1.35 5.78
N ALA A 28 -8.71 -1.53 4.71
CA ALA A 28 -8.07 -0.42 4.02
C ALA A 28 -8.00 -0.64 2.51
N VAL A 29 -7.71 0.44 1.80
CA VAL A 29 -7.30 0.47 0.39
C VAL A 29 -6.05 1.33 0.33
N ASP A 30 -4.90 0.70 0.12
CA ASP A 30 -3.59 1.34 0.21
C ASP A 30 -2.81 1.13 -1.09
N GLY A 31 -2.25 2.20 -1.67
CA GLY A 31 -1.22 2.00 -2.69
C GLY A 31 0.11 1.62 -2.07
N ILE A 32 0.76 0.62 -2.64
CA ILE A 32 1.97 0.02 -2.06
C ILE A 32 3.22 0.21 -2.93
N ALA A 33 3.07 0.54 -4.22
CA ALA A 33 4.18 0.82 -5.10
C ALA A 33 3.74 1.54 -6.39
N VAL A 34 4.64 2.35 -6.94
CA VAL A 34 4.60 2.91 -8.30
C VAL A 34 5.99 2.90 -8.86
N SER A 35 6.14 2.37 -10.07
CA SER A 35 7.36 2.50 -10.84
C SER A 35 7.03 3.04 -12.22
N SER A 36 7.83 3.97 -12.70
CA SER A 36 7.85 4.35 -14.11
C SER A 36 9.23 4.02 -14.68
N GLY A 37 9.27 3.63 -15.94
CA GLY A 37 10.54 3.32 -16.60
C GLY A 37 10.51 3.63 -18.08
N ILE A 38 11.67 4.01 -18.61
CA ILE A 38 11.90 4.19 -20.03
C ILE A 38 13.00 3.21 -20.43
N ASN A 39 12.77 2.46 -21.50
CA ASN A 39 13.75 1.58 -22.12
C ASN A 39 13.98 2.05 -23.56
N ILE A 40 15.20 2.45 -23.87
CA ILE A 40 15.59 2.88 -25.21
C ILE A 40 16.70 1.95 -25.71
N SER A 41 16.53 1.43 -26.92
CA SER A 41 17.52 0.70 -27.70
C SER A 41 17.57 1.25 -29.12
N SER A 42 18.48 0.73 -29.96
CA SER A 42 18.59 1.15 -31.37
C SER A 42 17.35 0.87 -32.22
N THR A 43 16.42 0.03 -31.75
CA THR A 43 15.24 -0.42 -32.50
C THR A 43 13.92 -0.34 -31.72
N LEU A 44 13.97 0.02 -30.44
CA LEU A 44 12.81 0.06 -29.55
C LEU A 44 12.92 1.25 -28.58
N ALA A 45 11.86 2.04 -28.51
CA ALA A 45 11.65 2.97 -27.41
C ALA A 45 10.37 2.56 -26.68
N ALA A 46 10.47 2.24 -25.39
CA ALA A 46 9.34 1.87 -24.55
C ALA A 46 9.30 2.75 -23.31
N THR A 47 8.10 3.14 -22.91
CA THR A 47 7.83 3.79 -21.63
C THR A 47 6.67 3.08 -20.97
N GLY A 48 6.67 3.02 -19.63
CA GLY A 48 5.55 2.45 -18.92
C GLY A 48 5.53 2.80 -17.46
N THR A 49 4.35 2.67 -16.88
CA THR A 49 4.06 2.81 -15.47
C THR A 49 3.52 1.49 -14.95
N ALA A 50 3.85 1.15 -13.71
CA ALA A 50 3.24 0.05 -12.98
C ALA A 50 2.94 0.52 -11.57
N ALA A 51 1.77 0.17 -11.05
CA ALA A 51 1.32 0.51 -9.72
C ALA A 51 0.66 -0.71 -9.07
N ALA A 52 0.60 -0.72 -7.73
CA ALA A 52 -0.13 -1.72 -6.99
C ALA A 52 -0.97 -1.12 -5.86
N LEU A 53 -2.18 -1.67 -5.73
CA LEU A 53 -3.16 -1.36 -4.69
C LEU A 53 -3.38 -2.62 -3.84
N SER A 54 -3.31 -2.48 -2.53
CA SER A 54 -3.63 -3.51 -1.54
C SER A 54 -4.99 -3.20 -0.92
N ILE A 55 -5.83 -4.21 -0.73
CA ILE A 55 -7.14 -4.07 -0.05
C ILE A 55 -7.17 -4.98 1.18
N PRO A 56 -6.39 -4.70 2.24
CA PRO A 56 -6.25 -5.59 3.37
C PRO A 56 -7.44 -5.48 4.33
N ALA A 57 -7.94 -6.63 4.77
CA ALA A 57 -8.76 -6.76 5.98
C ALA A 57 -7.91 -7.40 7.08
N GLY A 58 -8.03 -6.91 8.31
CA GLY A 58 -7.07 -7.27 9.34
C GLY A 58 -7.53 -7.06 10.77
N ILE A 59 -6.59 -7.33 11.67
CA ILE A 59 -6.73 -7.16 13.10
C ILE A 59 -5.58 -6.28 13.57
N ARG A 60 -5.92 -5.36 14.46
CA ARG A 60 -4.99 -4.47 15.15
C ARG A 60 -5.12 -4.68 16.64
N TRP A 61 -3.98 -4.87 17.30
CA TRP A 61 -3.88 -5.00 18.75
C TRP A 61 -3.11 -3.82 19.33
N ASN A 62 -3.66 -3.21 20.38
CA ASN A 62 -3.09 -2.09 21.09
C ASN A 62 -2.66 -2.56 22.48
N PRO A 63 -1.35 -2.64 22.80
CA PRO A 63 -0.89 -3.13 24.11
C PRO A 63 -1.37 -2.27 25.28
N LEU A 64 -1.64 -0.99 25.03
CA LEU A 64 -2.09 -0.05 26.04
C LEU A 64 -3.63 0.06 25.99
N ARG A 65 -4.26 -0.16 27.15
CA ARG A 65 -5.72 -0.32 27.31
C ARG A 65 -6.48 0.97 27.60
N GLY A 66 -5.80 2.11 27.68
CA GLY A 66 -6.46 3.39 27.90
C GLY A 66 -7.42 3.70 26.76
N ASP A 67 -8.51 4.41 27.08
CA ASP A 67 -9.39 4.95 26.05
C ASP A 67 -8.76 6.19 25.39
N HIS A 68 -9.37 6.71 24.34
CA HIS A 68 -8.87 7.92 23.66
C HIS A 68 -9.02 9.19 24.51
N THR A 69 -9.73 9.15 25.64
CA THR A 69 -9.92 10.31 26.54
C THR A 69 -8.84 10.38 27.63
N THR A 70 -8.26 9.25 27.99
CA THR A 70 -7.25 9.09 29.05
C THR A 70 -5.86 8.85 28.48
N GLN A 71 -5.77 8.45 27.20
CA GLN A 71 -4.52 8.08 26.57
C GLN A 71 -4.34 8.74 25.20
N ALA A 72 -3.46 9.74 25.16
CA ALA A 72 -3.14 10.47 23.93
C ALA A 72 -2.30 9.68 22.93
N LEU A 73 -1.59 8.63 23.34
CA LEU A 73 -0.70 7.86 22.45
C LEU A 73 -1.06 6.37 22.48
N LYS A 74 -1.44 5.79 21.35
CA LYS A 74 -1.76 4.36 21.20
C LYS A 74 -0.81 3.67 20.22
N PRO A 75 0.22 2.96 20.73
CA PRO A 75 0.98 2.03 19.91
C PRO A 75 0.09 0.86 19.52
N PHE A 76 0.44 0.20 18.41
CA PHE A 76 -0.28 -0.98 17.95
C PHE A 76 0.61 -1.91 17.12
N VAL A 77 0.21 -3.16 17.08
CA VAL A 77 0.66 -4.17 16.12
C VAL A 77 -0.53 -4.57 15.28
N ALA A 78 -0.33 -4.74 13.98
CA ALA A 78 -1.40 -5.09 13.05
C ALA A 78 -0.95 -6.17 12.08
N VAL A 79 -1.91 -7.00 11.69
CA VAL A 79 -1.79 -7.97 10.61
C VAL A 79 -3.02 -7.89 9.73
N GLY A 80 -2.84 -8.01 8.43
CA GLY A 80 -3.94 -8.01 7.46
C GLY A 80 -3.65 -8.92 6.28
N ILE A 81 -4.72 -9.35 5.61
CA ILE A 81 -4.68 -10.14 4.40
C ILE A 81 -5.73 -9.59 3.43
N GLY A 82 -5.45 -9.63 2.14
CA GLY A 82 -6.38 -9.16 1.13
C GLY A 82 -5.85 -9.31 -0.29
N PRO A 83 -6.69 -8.97 -1.28
CA PRO A 83 -6.25 -8.92 -2.65
C PRO A 83 -5.27 -7.77 -2.86
N VAL A 84 -4.35 -7.98 -3.79
CA VAL A 84 -3.46 -6.95 -4.33
C VAL A 84 -3.71 -6.85 -5.82
N ILE A 85 -4.03 -5.65 -6.29
CA ILE A 85 -4.31 -5.35 -7.68
C ILE A 85 -3.10 -4.63 -8.25
N GLY A 86 -2.45 -5.24 -9.23
CA GLY A 86 -1.40 -4.63 -10.02
C GLY A 86 -1.96 -4.07 -11.32
N ILE A 87 -1.57 -2.85 -11.66
CA ILE A 87 -1.95 -2.14 -12.87
C ILE A 87 -0.67 -1.73 -13.58
N ALA A 88 -0.57 -1.95 -14.89
CA ALA A 88 0.54 -1.47 -15.69
C ALA A 88 0.06 -0.95 -17.03
N ASP A 89 0.59 0.20 -17.42
CA ASP A 89 0.40 0.80 -18.73
C ASP A 89 1.75 0.92 -19.42
N ALA A 90 1.83 0.54 -20.69
CA ALA A 90 3.06 0.64 -21.46
C ALA A 90 2.78 1.06 -22.89
N SER A 91 3.65 1.92 -23.41
CA SER A 91 3.67 2.37 -24.80
C SER A 91 5.03 2.06 -25.39
N PHE A 92 5.04 1.53 -26.61
CA PHE A 92 6.27 1.16 -27.31
C PHE A 92 6.22 1.57 -28.78
N VAL A 93 7.37 2.04 -29.25
CA VAL A 93 7.65 2.38 -30.64
C VAL A 93 8.72 1.43 -31.15
N SER A 94 8.43 0.69 -32.22
CA SER A 94 9.38 -0.20 -32.89
C SER A 94 9.33 0.03 -34.40
N GLY A 95 10.40 0.60 -34.95
CA GLY A 95 10.41 1.07 -36.34
C GLY A 95 9.35 2.15 -36.58
N LEU A 96 8.39 1.87 -37.46
CA LEU A 96 7.25 2.75 -37.78
C LEU A 96 5.97 2.39 -37.00
N ALA A 97 5.99 1.32 -36.21
CA ALA A 97 4.83 0.88 -35.44
C ALA A 97 4.82 1.52 -34.05
N VAL A 98 3.66 2.02 -33.64
CA VAL A 98 3.38 2.51 -32.29
C VAL A 98 2.29 1.63 -31.70
N SER A 99 2.50 1.15 -30.48
CA SER A 99 1.53 0.31 -29.76
C SER A 99 1.47 0.71 -28.30
N ALA A 100 0.30 0.53 -27.69
CA ALA A 100 0.06 0.77 -26.28
C ALA A 100 -0.80 -0.36 -25.72
N GLY A 101 -0.59 -0.68 -24.45
CA GLY A 101 -1.34 -1.71 -23.75
C GLY A 101 -1.48 -1.39 -22.27
N SER A 102 -2.61 -1.81 -21.71
CA SER A 102 -2.88 -1.78 -20.28
C SER A 102 -3.09 -3.21 -19.78
N THR A 103 -2.57 -3.51 -18.61
CA THR A 103 -2.71 -4.81 -17.96
C THR A 103 -3.14 -4.62 -16.51
N VAL A 104 -4.19 -5.33 -16.11
CA VAL A 104 -4.66 -5.38 -14.73
C VAL A 104 -4.63 -6.83 -14.27
N ARG A 105 -4.02 -7.08 -13.10
CA ARG A 105 -3.94 -8.41 -12.49
C ARG A 105 -4.23 -8.32 -11.01
N ALA A 106 -4.80 -9.39 -10.47
CA ALA A 106 -5.01 -9.55 -9.04
C ALA A 106 -4.21 -10.73 -8.51
N THR A 107 -3.71 -10.59 -7.28
CA THR A 107 -3.08 -11.65 -6.50
C THR A 107 -3.57 -11.54 -5.04
N LEU A 108 -3.10 -12.42 -4.17
CA LEU A 108 -3.31 -12.32 -2.73
C LEU A 108 -2.01 -11.90 -2.04
N GLY A 109 -2.16 -11.08 -1.01
CA GLY A 109 -1.08 -10.69 -0.13
C GLY A 109 -1.56 -10.39 1.27
N GLY A 110 -0.61 -10.13 2.14
CA GLY A 110 -0.84 -9.69 3.50
C GLY A 110 0.22 -8.73 3.94
N GLN A 111 -0.04 -8.14 5.08
CA GLN A 111 0.83 -7.17 5.71
C GLN A 111 0.93 -7.46 7.20
N VAL A 112 2.12 -7.28 7.75
CA VAL A 112 2.37 -7.33 9.19
C VAL A 112 3.19 -6.12 9.56
N GLY A 113 2.88 -5.51 10.69
CA GLY A 113 3.58 -4.33 11.13
C GLY A 113 3.00 -3.73 12.38
N GLY A 114 3.29 -2.46 12.58
CA GLY A 114 2.81 -1.72 13.74
C GLY A 114 2.99 -0.23 13.55
N GLY A 115 2.52 0.51 14.53
CA GLY A 115 2.53 1.95 14.46
C GLY A 115 2.17 2.59 15.78
N ILE A 116 2.08 3.91 15.73
CA ILE A 116 1.67 4.74 16.86
C ILE A 116 0.66 5.73 16.34
N ASP A 117 -0.50 5.79 17.00
CA ASP A 117 -1.45 6.87 16.82
C ASP A 117 -1.37 7.84 18.00
N VAL A 118 -1.35 9.13 17.69
CA VAL A 118 -1.46 10.22 18.66
C VAL A 118 -2.83 10.87 18.49
N PHE A 119 -3.67 10.82 19.51
CA PHE A 119 -4.98 11.47 19.54
C PHE A 119 -4.82 12.95 19.89
N ALA A 120 -5.25 13.81 18.97
CA ALA A 120 -5.33 15.24 19.16
C ALA A 120 -6.77 15.61 19.53
N GLY A 121 -7.03 15.73 20.83
CA GLY A 121 -8.37 16.00 21.36
C GLY A 121 -9.30 14.80 21.21
N ARG A 122 -10.59 15.06 20.92
CA ARG A 122 -11.64 14.02 20.82
C ARG A 122 -12.04 13.66 19.38
N SER A 123 -11.45 14.32 18.38
CA SER A 123 -11.95 14.27 17.00
C SER A 123 -10.95 13.72 15.99
N PHE A 124 -9.64 13.76 16.28
CA PHE A 124 -8.61 13.41 15.30
C PHE A 124 -7.49 12.55 15.88
N SER A 125 -6.86 11.76 15.01
CA SER A 125 -5.62 11.05 15.29
C SER A 125 -4.58 11.32 14.20
N LEU A 126 -3.31 11.40 14.61
CA LEU A 126 -2.16 11.41 13.72
C LEU A 126 -1.40 10.10 13.91
N GLY A 127 -1.16 9.37 12.83
CA GLY A 127 -0.59 8.04 12.89
C GLY A 127 0.71 7.93 12.10
N ILE A 128 1.66 7.14 12.61
CA ILE A 128 2.78 6.62 11.85
C ILE A 128 2.67 5.10 11.85
N THR A 129 2.75 4.50 10.67
CA THR A 129 2.71 3.03 10.52
C THR A 129 3.91 2.55 9.72
N VAL A 130 4.48 1.43 10.14
CA VAL A 130 5.50 0.68 9.39
C VAL A 130 5.01 -0.75 9.23
N THR A 131 4.87 -1.20 7.98
CA THR A 131 4.47 -2.55 7.63
C THR A 131 5.47 -3.21 6.71
N TYR A 132 5.45 -4.54 6.69
CA TYR A 132 6.07 -5.34 5.66
C TYR A 132 4.98 -6.03 4.86
N ASN A 133 4.94 -5.72 3.56
CA ASN A 133 4.00 -6.33 2.62
C ASN A 133 4.59 -7.62 2.06
N LYS A 134 3.80 -8.70 2.10
CA LYS A 134 4.13 -10.00 1.52
C LYS A 134 2.99 -10.48 0.64
N MET A 135 3.26 -10.72 -0.63
CA MET A 135 2.29 -11.20 -1.61
C MET A 135 2.81 -12.40 -2.39
N ILE A 136 1.85 -13.16 -2.91
CA ILE A 136 2.09 -14.17 -3.93
C ILE A 136 2.41 -13.46 -5.24
N ASN A 137 3.32 -14.01 -6.02
CA ASN A 137 3.63 -13.46 -7.35
C ASN A 137 2.36 -13.37 -8.21
N PHE A 138 2.26 -12.33 -9.03
CA PHE A 138 1.29 -12.30 -10.11
C PHE A 138 1.57 -13.46 -11.08
N SER A 139 0.51 -13.98 -11.70
CA SER A 139 0.59 -15.06 -12.68
C SER A 139 1.55 -14.73 -13.84
N GLU A 140 1.55 -13.48 -14.30
CA GLU A 140 2.60 -12.90 -15.13
C GLU A 140 2.94 -11.50 -14.60
N PRO A 141 4.10 -10.93 -14.99
CA PRO A 141 4.53 -9.63 -14.49
C PRO A 141 3.53 -8.50 -14.77
N VAL A 142 3.47 -7.56 -13.83
CA VAL A 142 2.80 -6.27 -13.96
C VAL A 142 3.90 -5.22 -14.15
N GLY A 143 4.05 -4.75 -15.39
CA GLY A 143 5.24 -3.99 -15.80
C GLY A 143 6.50 -4.85 -15.62
N ALA A 144 7.49 -4.33 -14.90
CA ALA A 144 8.72 -5.07 -14.57
C ALA A 144 8.60 -5.95 -13.31
N TRP A 145 7.46 -5.93 -12.62
CA TRP A 145 7.32 -6.49 -11.27
C TRP A 145 6.52 -7.80 -11.26
N ARG A 146 7.04 -8.80 -10.53
CA ARG A 146 6.29 -10.04 -10.23
C ARG A 146 5.56 -9.98 -8.89
N ASN A 147 6.02 -9.11 -7.99
CA ASN A 147 5.41 -8.79 -6.71
C ASN A 147 5.93 -7.42 -6.27
N PHE A 148 5.28 -6.85 -5.26
CA PHE A 148 5.70 -5.61 -4.59
C PHE A 148 5.96 -5.88 -3.10
N ASN A 149 6.73 -6.95 -2.82
CA ASN A 149 7.13 -7.26 -1.45
C ASN A 149 8.10 -6.21 -0.93
N GLY A 150 7.91 -5.76 0.30
CA GLY A 150 8.84 -4.81 0.90
C GLY A 150 8.29 -4.07 2.10
N PRO A 151 9.15 -3.28 2.77
CA PRO A 151 8.73 -2.38 3.82
C PRO A 151 7.94 -1.20 3.24
N GLN A 152 6.96 -0.73 3.99
CA GLN A 152 6.19 0.47 3.72
C GLN A 152 6.09 1.28 5.01
N ALA A 153 6.25 2.59 4.87
CA ALA A 153 5.99 3.54 5.94
C ALA A 153 4.88 4.49 5.50
N ALA A 154 3.97 4.82 6.40
CA ALA A 154 2.85 5.71 6.13
C ALA A 154 2.67 6.72 7.26
N LEU A 155 2.33 7.95 6.88
CA LEU A 155 1.79 8.97 7.77
C LEU A 155 0.29 9.07 7.51
N GLY A 156 -0.51 9.03 8.58
CA GLY A 156 -1.96 9.04 8.49
C GLY A 156 -2.58 10.15 9.31
N ILE A 157 -3.70 10.68 8.82
CA ILE A 157 -4.62 11.53 9.58
C ILE A 157 -5.94 10.78 9.62
N GLY A 158 -6.49 10.59 10.82
CA GLY A 158 -7.74 9.88 11.06
C GLY A 158 -8.76 10.76 11.75
N TRP A 159 -10.04 10.50 11.47
CA TRP A 159 -11.15 11.08 12.21
C TRP A 159 -11.76 10.05 13.15
N LEU A 160 -12.04 10.46 14.39
CA LEU A 160 -12.71 9.64 15.38
C LEU A 160 -14.22 9.76 15.17
N LEU A 161 -14.83 8.67 14.69
CA LEU A 161 -16.28 8.56 14.59
C LEU A 161 -16.81 8.05 15.94
N GLN A 162 -17.75 8.80 16.52
CA GLN A 162 -18.42 8.47 17.80
C GLN A 162 -19.56 7.48 17.58
#